data_AF-A0A2A2LNS4-F1
#
_entry.id   AF-A0A2A2LNS4-F1
#
_cell.length_a   1.000
_cell.length_b   1.000
_cell.length_c   1.000
_cell.angle_alpha   90.00
_cell.angle_beta   90.00
_cell.angle_gamma   90.00
#
_symmetry.space_group_name_H-M   'P 1'
#
loop_
_entity.id
_entity.type
_entity.pdbx_description
1 polymer ?
#
loop_
_entity_poly.entity_id
_entity_poly.type
_entity_poly.pdbx_seq_one_letter_code
_entity_poly.pdbx_strand_id
1 'polypeptide(L)'
;MMLERRAAVDEVVLTIQKEQADSGGEVWNKYYDIDKFVSEVSGREDLKQILEVEGATVNDVQSRLEYLRREKKSTSTFNFFKNAVRTGFRAGQYRQCRGDFVVNAANEALRAGGGVDGALRQAAGHNHIADYMTKYFANGIGEGHAVVTPAFNLKSFKICFGSFHLAYSQNIDPQCACNMSNLWLDVVVLIDNSQAMGRDALNKAAVNIATVFGQSNITQALGQTTRVSIVTYGQTAVVQYNLTAFDDTRTFINAIFDVVNKLTTEPTSYIYTGLLAAQDVLHDGRVNGKRDNVRQAIIVYASDYKLQGLEKDPVQLAWHIRASGIDIITVEFNQVGEDLLAKLATPGMAFTSTDTDLIGEIQRNGLCQLNCFCPAAGWVQYTSQFGLASARRFALCLQLGDIDSMWTAAKIACQHRDNSAYLISEFDEAKHNFIYQFFKSKSGTPGPYSYQIGLSWDVPSQQWMWEQYVGEPSSPSTKPCVVNQQLSPDASPGWSTGNCYTVSEPYVCQMDSCDTDHYCGVGYPQSVMRQTTYPSRTGLVARLEDGLLLCATAKGF
;
A
#
# COMPACT_ATOMS: atom_id res chain seq x y z
N MET A 1 -4.99 19.83 -36.92
CA MET A 1 -6.04 20.86 -36.78
C MET A 1 -5.52 22.02 -35.94
N MET A 2 -5.57 23.25 -36.48
CA MET A 2 -5.20 24.49 -35.79
C MET A 2 -6.06 24.72 -34.53
N LEU A 3 -5.55 25.48 -33.55
CA LEU A 3 -6.17 25.61 -32.23
C LEU A 3 -7.58 26.23 -32.30
N GLU A 4 -7.74 27.23 -33.17
CA GLU A 4 -8.99 27.97 -33.41
C GLU A 4 -10.10 27.04 -33.92
N ARG A 5 -9.79 26.19 -34.91
CA ARG A 5 -10.73 25.17 -35.42
C ARG A 5 -11.17 24.14 -34.38
N ARG A 6 -10.34 23.87 -33.35
CA ARG A 6 -10.71 22.95 -32.25
C ARG A 6 -11.73 23.57 -31.32
N ALA A 7 -11.57 24.86 -31.02
CA ALA A 7 -12.50 25.57 -30.14
C ALA A 7 -13.91 25.58 -30.74
N ALA A 8 -14.04 25.89 -32.03
CA ALA A 8 -15.34 25.89 -32.72
C ALA A 8 -16.00 24.50 -32.75
N VAL A 9 -15.23 23.45 -32.98
CA VAL A 9 -15.75 22.07 -32.94
C VAL A 9 -16.21 21.69 -31.52
N ASP A 10 -15.40 22.00 -30.51
CA ASP A 10 -15.74 21.67 -29.12
C ASP A 10 -16.97 22.49 -28.64
N GLU A 11 -17.14 23.73 -29.13
CA GLU A 11 -18.31 24.57 -28.90
C GLU A 11 -19.58 23.98 -29.52
N VAL A 12 -19.54 23.58 -30.79
CA VAL A 12 -20.70 22.96 -31.47
C VAL A 12 -21.15 21.67 -30.77
N VAL A 13 -20.20 20.82 -30.36
CA VAL A 13 -20.50 19.59 -29.61
C VAL A 13 -21.19 19.90 -28.28
N LEU A 14 -20.73 20.92 -27.56
CA LEU A 14 -21.34 21.35 -26.29
C LEU A 14 -22.75 21.92 -26.49
N THR A 15 -22.96 22.70 -27.55
CA THR A 15 -24.28 23.26 -27.87
C THR A 15 -25.30 22.15 -28.11
N ILE A 16 -24.97 21.14 -28.94
CA ILE A 16 -25.84 19.99 -29.19
C ILE A 16 -26.16 19.25 -27.89
N GLN A 17 -25.14 18.95 -27.07
CA GLN A 17 -25.35 18.21 -25.81
C GLN A 17 -26.21 18.99 -24.82
N LYS A 18 -26.08 20.32 -24.78
CA LYS A 18 -26.87 21.17 -23.91
C LYS A 18 -28.34 21.22 -24.35
N GLU A 19 -28.59 21.39 -25.64
CA GLU A 19 -29.96 21.38 -26.18
C GLU A 19 -30.65 20.04 -25.92
N GLN A 20 -29.93 18.91 -26.06
CA GLN A 20 -30.44 17.58 -25.74
C GLN A 20 -30.80 17.42 -24.26
N ALA A 21 -29.95 17.94 -23.36
CA ALA A 21 -30.20 17.91 -21.92
C ALA A 21 -31.42 18.78 -21.56
N ASP A 22 -31.54 19.96 -22.15
CA ASP A 22 -32.62 20.91 -21.89
C ASP A 22 -33.98 20.41 -22.43
N SER A 23 -33.98 19.63 -23.53
CA SER A 23 -35.18 18.98 -24.06
C SER A 23 -35.54 17.67 -23.35
N GLY A 24 -34.79 17.24 -22.33
CA GLY A 24 -34.96 15.97 -21.63
C GLY A 24 -34.67 14.73 -22.48
N GLY A 25 -33.91 14.88 -23.57
CA GLY A 25 -33.52 13.82 -24.48
C GLY A 25 -32.26 13.07 -24.05
N GLU A 26 -31.94 11.98 -24.73
CA GLU A 26 -30.68 11.24 -24.53
C GLU A 26 -29.48 12.10 -24.98
N VAL A 27 -28.58 12.41 -24.04
CA VAL A 27 -27.37 13.20 -24.33
C VAL A 27 -26.32 12.33 -24.99
N TRP A 28 -25.95 12.65 -26.22
CA TRP A 28 -25.03 11.84 -27.00
C TRP A 28 -23.61 11.86 -26.45
N ASN A 29 -22.93 10.73 -26.54
CA ASN A 29 -21.57 10.57 -26.08
C ASN A 29 -20.56 10.93 -27.18
N LYS A 30 -19.84 12.04 -27.01
CA LYS A 30 -18.83 12.51 -27.99
C LYS A 30 -17.71 11.51 -28.33
N TYR A 31 -17.53 10.44 -27.55
CA TYR A 31 -16.56 9.39 -27.84
C TYR A 31 -17.12 8.23 -28.67
N TYR A 32 -18.44 8.05 -28.72
CA TYR A 32 -19.08 6.86 -29.28
C TYR A 32 -20.15 7.17 -30.34
N ASP A 33 -20.86 8.29 -30.20
CA ASP A 33 -21.96 8.72 -31.08
C ASP A 33 -21.51 9.69 -32.18
N ILE A 34 -20.29 9.49 -32.71
CA ILE A 34 -19.64 10.44 -33.64
C ILE A 34 -20.52 10.73 -34.86
N ASP A 35 -21.08 9.68 -35.47
CA ASP A 35 -21.91 9.81 -36.68
C ASP A 35 -23.19 10.63 -36.41
N LYS A 36 -23.73 10.55 -35.19
CA LYS A 36 -24.91 11.35 -34.80
C LYS A 36 -24.56 12.84 -34.76
N PHE A 37 -23.43 13.20 -34.14
CA PHE A 37 -22.94 14.58 -34.11
C PHE A 37 -22.66 15.11 -35.53
N VAL A 38 -21.99 14.32 -36.37
CA VAL A 38 -21.67 14.72 -37.74
C VAL A 38 -22.94 14.95 -38.58
N SER A 39 -23.93 14.07 -38.43
CA SER A 39 -25.22 14.18 -39.11
C SER A 39 -25.99 15.43 -38.67
N GLU A 40 -26.04 15.70 -37.36
CA GLU A 40 -26.74 16.86 -36.80
C GLU A 40 -26.15 18.18 -37.31
N VAL A 41 -24.83 18.32 -37.25
CA VAL A 41 -24.13 19.52 -37.75
C VAL A 41 -24.31 19.65 -39.27
N SER A 42 -24.36 18.55 -40.01
CA SER A 42 -24.61 18.59 -41.47
C SER A 42 -26.00 19.09 -41.81
N GLY A 43 -26.99 18.85 -40.95
CA GLY A 43 -28.40 19.24 -41.14
C GLY A 43 -28.75 20.64 -40.66
N ARG A 44 -27.87 21.30 -39.88
CA ARG A 44 -28.14 22.57 -39.20
C ARG A 44 -27.20 23.68 -39.63
N GLU A 45 -27.76 24.71 -40.26
CA GLU A 45 -27.01 25.82 -40.82
C GLU A 45 -26.41 26.73 -39.75
N ASP A 46 -27.11 26.88 -38.61
CA ASP A 46 -26.63 27.66 -37.47
C ASP A 46 -25.36 27.06 -36.84
N LEU A 47 -25.28 25.72 -36.78
CA LEU A 47 -24.09 25.03 -36.28
C LEU A 47 -22.93 25.09 -37.27
N LYS A 48 -23.20 25.09 -38.57
CA LYS A 48 -22.16 25.28 -39.60
C LYS A 48 -21.59 26.69 -39.55
N GLN A 49 -22.40 27.70 -39.32
CA GLN A 49 -21.92 29.08 -39.18
C GLN A 49 -20.92 29.22 -38.01
N ILE A 50 -21.16 28.55 -36.88
CA ILE A 50 -20.20 28.53 -35.75
C ILE A 50 -18.85 27.93 -36.18
N LEU A 51 -18.87 26.86 -36.98
CA LEU A 51 -17.63 26.27 -37.51
C LEU A 51 -16.92 27.20 -38.50
N GLU A 52 -17.68 27.83 -39.40
CA GLU A 52 -17.13 28.67 -40.46
C GLU A 52 -16.45 29.93 -39.95
N VAL A 53 -16.94 30.51 -38.84
CA VAL A 53 -16.34 31.70 -38.19
C VAL A 53 -14.85 31.47 -37.88
N GLU A 54 -14.48 30.26 -37.44
CA GLU A 54 -13.11 29.88 -37.10
C GLU A 54 -12.44 29.02 -38.19
N GLY A 55 -13.04 28.97 -39.39
CA GLY A 55 -12.55 28.22 -40.55
C GLY A 55 -12.52 26.70 -40.36
N ALA A 56 -13.39 26.15 -39.49
CA ALA A 56 -13.62 24.73 -39.30
C ALA A 56 -14.73 24.21 -40.22
N THR A 57 -14.73 22.90 -40.44
CA THR A 57 -15.70 22.21 -41.30
C THR A 57 -16.36 21.04 -40.57
N VAL A 58 -17.43 20.49 -41.11
CA VAL A 58 -18.04 19.27 -40.56
C VAL A 58 -17.05 18.09 -40.49
N ASN A 59 -16.13 17.99 -41.47
CA ASN A 59 -15.07 16.98 -41.46
C ASN A 59 -14.09 17.16 -40.28
N ASP A 60 -13.91 18.40 -39.81
CA ASP A 60 -13.12 18.70 -38.62
C ASP A 60 -13.82 18.21 -37.34
N VAL A 61 -15.16 18.22 -37.30
CA VAL A 61 -15.96 17.61 -36.21
C VAL A 61 -15.70 16.11 -36.15
N GLN A 62 -15.83 15.41 -37.27
CA GLN A 62 -15.57 13.96 -37.32
C GLN A 62 -14.14 13.64 -36.89
N SER A 63 -13.16 14.33 -37.47
CA SER A 63 -11.74 14.11 -37.20
C SER A 63 -11.38 14.33 -35.73
N ARG A 64 -11.99 15.34 -35.10
CA ARG A 64 -11.80 15.67 -33.68
C ARG A 64 -12.42 14.64 -32.76
N LEU A 65 -13.67 14.23 -33.02
CA LEU A 65 -14.34 13.23 -32.19
C LEU A 65 -13.69 11.85 -32.30
N GLU A 66 -13.22 11.46 -33.50
CA GLU A 66 -12.44 10.24 -33.67
C GLU A 66 -11.09 10.30 -32.93
N TYR A 67 -10.43 11.46 -32.96
CA TYR A 67 -9.23 11.69 -32.15
C TYR A 67 -9.52 11.53 -30.65
N LEU A 68 -10.61 12.12 -30.14
CA LEU A 68 -11.00 12.00 -28.74
C LEU A 68 -11.34 10.55 -28.36
N ARG A 69 -11.99 9.79 -29.26
CA ARG A 69 -12.23 8.35 -29.09
C ARG A 69 -10.93 7.56 -28.98
N ARG A 70 -9.93 7.88 -29.80
CA ARG A 70 -8.59 7.27 -29.72
C ARG A 70 -7.86 7.65 -28.44
N GLU A 71 -7.90 8.91 -28.00
CA GLU A 71 -7.32 9.34 -26.71
C GLU A 71 -7.95 8.59 -25.53
N LYS A 72 -9.28 8.42 -25.51
CA LYS A 72 -9.98 7.67 -24.45
C LYS A 72 -9.54 6.20 -24.39
N LYS A 73 -9.31 5.56 -25.54
CA LYS A 73 -8.74 4.19 -25.60
C LYS A 73 -7.27 4.13 -25.16
N SER A 74 -6.52 5.21 -25.35
CA SER A 74 -5.12 5.32 -24.89
C SER A 74 -5.00 5.65 -23.39
N THR A 75 -6.08 6.08 -22.73
CA THR A 75 -6.05 6.39 -21.28
C THR A 75 -6.18 5.12 -20.42
N SER A 76 -6.58 3.99 -21.01
CA SER A 76 -6.42 2.67 -20.41
C SER A 76 -5.04 2.11 -20.78
N THR A 77 -4.16 2.02 -19.78
CA THR A 77 -2.85 1.34 -19.79
C THR A 77 -1.68 2.15 -20.36
N PHE A 78 -0.96 2.89 -19.50
CA PHE A 78 0.41 3.33 -19.77
C PHE A 78 1.41 2.41 -19.03
N ASN A 79 2.19 1.63 -19.78
CA ASN A 79 3.36 0.91 -19.27
C ASN A 79 4.61 1.76 -19.48
N PHE A 80 5.38 2.02 -18.42
CA PHE A 80 6.61 2.83 -18.45
C PHE A 80 7.82 2.00 -18.92
N PHE A 81 8.61 2.52 -19.88
CA PHE A 81 9.84 1.87 -20.38
C PHE A 81 11.10 2.79 -20.40
N LYS A 82 12.27 2.14 -20.52
CA LYS A 82 13.57 2.38 -19.87
C LYS A 82 14.57 3.44 -20.39
N ASN A 83 14.27 4.36 -21.32
CA ASN A 83 15.33 5.21 -21.92
C ASN A 83 15.05 6.72 -21.96
N ALA A 84 15.74 7.53 -21.13
CA ALA A 84 15.91 8.98 -21.33
C ALA A 84 17.32 9.51 -21.00
N VAL A 85 17.61 10.68 -21.56
CA VAL A 85 18.79 11.50 -21.29
C VAL A 85 18.40 12.63 -20.31
N ARG A 86 19.15 12.80 -19.22
CA ARG A 86 18.93 13.81 -18.17
C ARG A 86 19.77 15.07 -18.42
N THR A 87 19.14 16.24 -18.46
CA THR A 87 19.83 17.55 -18.41
C THR A 87 19.23 18.43 -17.32
N GLY A 88 20.02 18.85 -16.32
CA GLY A 88 19.59 19.75 -15.26
C GLY A 88 19.82 21.22 -15.63
N PHE A 89 18.82 22.09 -15.37
CA PHE A 89 18.89 23.54 -15.67
C PHE A 89 18.93 24.39 -14.39
N ARG A 90 19.56 25.57 -14.45
CA ARG A 90 19.51 26.58 -13.39
C ARG A 90 18.28 27.49 -13.54
N ALA A 91 17.85 28.13 -12.44
CA ALA A 91 16.79 29.13 -12.46
C ALA A 91 17.08 30.22 -13.53
N GLY A 92 16.14 30.40 -14.47
CA GLY A 92 16.25 31.35 -15.58
C GLY A 92 16.46 30.73 -16.97
N GLN A 93 16.79 29.44 -17.09
CA GLN A 93 17.06 28.78 -18.38
C GLN A 93 15.82 28.11 -19.03
N TYR A 94 14.66 28.13 -18.37
CA TYR A 94 13.44 27.43 -18.80
C TYR A 94 12.89 27.91 -20.16
N ARG A 95 13.07 29.19 -20.52
CA ARG A 95 12.58 29.77 -21.79
C ARG A 95 13.35 29.28 -23.02
N GLN A 96 14.47 28.59 -22.83
CA GLN A 96 15.32 28.07 -23.91
C GLN A 96 15.14 26.57 -24.15
N CYS A 97 14.40 25.86 -23.29
CA CYS A 97 14.12 24.44 -23.44
C CYS A 97 13.16 24.17 -24.61
N ARG A 98 13.59 23.34 -25.57
CA ARG A 98 12.80 22.90 -26.73
C ARG A 98 12.48 21.40 -26.63
N GLY A 99 11.69 21.02 -25.62
CA GLY A 99 11.21 19.64 -25.43
C GLY A 99 9.69 19.54 -25.50
N ASP A 100 9.16 18.35 -25.71
CA ASP A 100 7.71 18.11 -25.81
C ASP A 100 7.01 18.31 -24.47
N PHE A 101 7.69 17.92 -23.39
CA PHE A 101 7.18 18.04 -22.04
C PHE A 101 8.24 18.61 -21.09
N VAL A 102 7.78 19.47 -20.19
CA VAL A 102 8.50 19.81 -18.96
C VAL A 102 7.75 19.14 -17.80
N VAL A 103 8.45 18.31 -17.01
CA VAL A 103 7.84 17.59 -15.88
C VAL A 103 8.28 18.23 -14.58
N ASN A 104 7.29 18.55 -13.74
CA ASN A 104 7.48 19.19 -12.44
C ASN A 104 6.75 18.40 -11.35
N ALA A 105 7.41 18.22 -10.21
CA ALA A 105 6.77 17.68 -9.03
C ALA A 105 5.97 18.78 -8.33
N ALA A 106 4.71 18.50 -8.02
CA ALA A 106 3.78 19.43 -7.39
C ALA A 106 3.19 18.80 -6.13
N ASN A 107 2.71 19.64 -5.22
CA ASN A 107 1.86 19.16 -4.12
C ASN A 107 0.48 18.71 -4.64
N GLU A 108 -0.22 17.90 -3.86
CA GLU A 108 -1.58 17.41 -4.16
C GLU A 108 -2.56 18.54 -4.44
N ALA A 109 -2.42 19.67 -3.75
CA ALA A 109 -3.27 20.84 -3.95
C ALA A 109 -2.95 21.62 -5.25
N LEU A 110 -1.94 21.21 -6.03
CA LEU A 110 -1.41 21.86 -7.24
C LEU A 110 -1.09 23.36 -7.06
N ARG A 111 -0.95 23.82 -5.82
CA ARG A 111 -0.68 25.21 -5.48
C ARG A 111 0.75 25.56 -5.82
N ALA A 112 0.96 26.80 -6.22
CA ALA A 112 2.29 27.29 -6.52
C ALA A 112 3.19 27.21 -5.27
N GLY A 113 4.34 26.57 -5.42
CA GLY A 113 5.42 26.51 -4.44
C GLY A 113 6.59 27.42 -4.81
N GLY A 114 7.63 27.40 -3.98
CA GLY A 114 8.90 28.08 -4.24
C GLY A 114 9.84 27.28 -5.15
N GLY A 115 11.08 27.75 -5.29
CA GLY A 115 12.16 27.01 -5.96
C GLY A 115 11.91 26.73 -7.44
N VAL A 116 12.01 25.45 -7.84
CA VAL A 116 11.87 25.01 -9.22
C VAL A 116 10.44 25.19 -9.75
N ASP A 117 9.41 24.83 -8.96
CA ASP A 117 7.99 25.02 -9.33
C ASP A 117 7.67 26.51 -9.50
N GLY A 118 8.11 27.35 -8.57
CA GLY A 118 7.93 28.80 -8.66
C GLY A 118 8.59 29.40 -9.90
N ALA A 119 9.83 28.99 -10.21
CA ALA A 119 10.56 29.48 -11.38
C ALA A 119 9.97 28.97 -12.70
N LEU A 120 9.47 27.73 -12.74
CA LEU A 120 8.74 27.18 -13.88
C LEU A 120 7.43 27.93 -14.12
N ARG A 121 6.63 28.12 -13.07
CA ARG A 121 5.37 28.86 -13.15
C ARG A 121 5.59 30.30 -13.57
N GLN A 122 6.63 30.96 -13.05
CA GLN A 122 7.01 32.31 -13.48
C GLN A 122 7.43 32.36 -14.96
N ALA A 123 8.18 31.36 -15.43
CA ALA A 123 8.63 31.27 -16.83
C ALA A 123 7.48 30.98 -17.80
N ALA A 124 6.53 30.12 -17.41
CA ALA A 124 5.35 29.78 -18.19
C ALA A 124 4.23 30.83 -18.12
N GLY A 125 4.25 31.72 -17.12
CA GLY A 125 3.17 32.68 -16.88
C GLY A 125 2.32 32.24 -15.69
N HIS A 126 2.67 32.75 -14.52
CA HIS A 126 2.18 32.26 -13.23
C HIS A 126 0.66 32.24 -13.15
N ASN A 127 0.01 33.35 -13.53
CA ASN A 127 -1.44 33.51 -13.46
C ASN A 127 -2.16 32.54 -14.41
N HIS A 128 -1.62 32.31 -15.62
CA HIS A 128 -2.25 31.39 -16.58
C HIS A 128 -2.27 29.94 -16.09
N ILE A 129 -1.20 29.48 -15.43
CA ILE A 129 -1.16 28.15 -14.82
C ILE A 129 -2.11 28.10 -13.62
N ALA A 130 -2.08 29.10 -12.75
CA ALA A 130 -2.93 29.13 -11.55
C ALA A 130 -4.42 29.10 -11.92
N ASP A 131 -4.83 29.90 -12.90
CA ASP A 131 -6.21 29.94 -13.40
C ASP A 131 -6.61 28.59 -14.03
N TYR A 132 -5.72 27.99 -14.84
CA TYR A 132 -5.98 26.68 -15.45
C TYR A 132 -6.13 25.57 -14.40
N MET A 133 -5.24 25.54 -13.40
CA MET A 133 -5.32 24.56 -12.31
C MET A 133 -6.57 24.74 -11.47
N THR A 134 -6.94 25.98 -11.16
CA THR A 134 -8.14 26.28 -10.38
C THR A 134 -9.41 25.90 -11.15
N LYS A 135 -9.43 26.12 -12.47
CA LYS A 135 -10.60 25.84 -13.31
C LYS A 135 -10.85 24.34 -13.51
N TYR A 136 -9.79 23.55 -13.70
CA TYR A 136 -9.93 22.13 -14.08
C TYR A 136 -9.55 21.13 -12.98
N PHE A 137 -8.83 21.57 -11.94
CA PHE A 137 -8.32 20.74 -10.86
C PHE A 137 -8.49 21.42 -9.49
N ALA A 138 -9.65 22.05 -9.27
CA ALA A 138 -9.96 22.82 -8.05
C ALA A 138 -9.78 22.03 -6.75
N ASN A 139 -9.98 20.71 -6.80
CA ASN A 139 -9.84 19.80 -5.65
C ASN A 139 -8.44 19.18 -5.54
N GLY A 140 -7.47 19.63 -6.35
CA GLY A 140 -6.16 19.02 -6.43
C GLY A 140 -6.17 17.66 -7.15
N ILE A 141 -5.10 16.91 -6.93
CA ILE A 141 -4.89 15.54 -7.44
C ILE A 141 -4.41 14.65 -6.30
N GLY A 142 -4.81 13.37 -6.30
CA GLY A 142 -4.34 12.41 -5.31
C GLY A 142 -2.88 12.02 -5.52
N GLU A 143 -2.26 11.45 -4.49
CA GLU A 143 -0.91 10.89 -4.54
C GLU A 143 -0.75 9.89 -5.71
N GLY A 144 0.40 9.93 -6.39
CA GLY A 144 0.70 9.09 -7.56
C GLY A 144 0.09 9.55 -8.89
N HIS A 145 -0.71 10.62 -8.89
CA HIS A 145 -1.36 11.14 -10.09
C HIS A 145 -0.60 12.31 -10.72
N ALA A 146 -0.83 12.56 -12.01
CA ALA A 146 -0.31 13.72 -12.70
C ALA A 146 -1.32 14.36 -13.63
N VAL A 147 -1.18 15.68 -13.80
CA VAL A 147 -1.98 16.49 -14.70
C VAL A 147 -1.10 17.14 -15.73
N VAL A 148 -1.64 17.35 -16.93
CA VAL A 148 -0.93 17.97 -18.03
C VAL A 148 -1.61 19.29 -18.36
N THR A 149 -0.83 20.38 -18.38
CA THR A 149 -1.28 21.70 -18.80
C THR A 149 -0.67 22.08 -20.14
N PRO A 150 -1.26 23.05 -20.85
CA PRO A 150 -0.54 23.79 -21.87
C PRO A 150 0.79 24.35 -21.34
N ALA A 151 1.75 24.57 -22.23
CA ALA A 151 3.05 25.13 -21.88
C ALA A 151 3.06 26.66 -21.69
N PHE A 152 1.96 27.33 -22.05
CA PHE A 152 1.78 28.77 -21.95
C PHE A 152 2.95 29.53 -22.60
N ASN A 153 3.70 30.34 -21.82
CA ASN A 153 4.80 31.15 -22.34
C ASN A 153 6.12 30.38 -22.56
N LEU A 154 6.16 29.07 -22.29
CA LEU A 154 7.33 28.24 -22.59
C LEU A 154 7.36 27.83 -24.06
N LYS A 155 8.56 27.56 -24.58
CA LYS A 155 8.78 27.03 -25.94
C LYS A 155 8.55 25.51 -26.05
N SER A 156 8.23 24.84 -24.94
CA SER A 156 7.86 23.42 -24.91
C SER A 156 6.41 23.22 -25.36
N PHE A 157 6.02 21.98 -25.67
CA PHE A 157 4.64 21.71 -26.11
C PHE A 157 3.64 21.59 -24.94
N LYS A 158 4.02 20.97 -23.81
CA LYS A 158 3.18 20.81 -22.61
C LYS A 158 3.98 20.88 -21.30
N ILE A 159 3.30 21.09 -20.17
CA ILE A 159 3.87 20.94 -18.82
C ILE A 159 3.10 19.85 -18.08
N CYS A 160 3.80 18.94 -17.40
CA CYS A 160 3.20 17.92 -16.55
C CYS A 160 3.49 18.23 -15.08
N PHE A 161 2.44 18.35 -14.27
CA PHE A 161 2.52 18.50 -12.82
C PHE A 161 2.06 17.21 -12.17
N GLY A 162 2.98 16.53 -11.49
CA GLY A 162 2.66 15.31 -10.79
C GLY A 162 2.66 15.48 -9.28
N SER A 163 1.60 15.04 -8.62
CA SER A 163 1.65 14.76 -7.18
C SER A 163 2.27 13.39 -7.01
N PHE A 164 3.55 13.37 -7.32
CA PHE A 164 4.40 12.25 -6.98
C PHE A 164 5.01 12.61 -5.65
N HIS A 165 5.01 11.66 -4.71
CA HIS A 165 6.05 11.67 -3.71
C HIS A 165 7.35 11.86 -4.48
N LEU A 166 8.00 13.01 -4.30
CA LEU A 166 9.34 13.20 -4.81
C LEU A 166 10.13 12.09 -4.14
N ALA A 167 10.38 11.03 -4.89
CA ALA A 167 11.37 10.07 -4.54
C ALA A 167 12.75 10.73 -4.72
N TYR A 168 13.04 11.76 -3.91
CA TYR A 168 14.18 11.56 -3.04
C TYR A 168 13.93 10.20 -2.43
N SER A 169 14.81 9.23 -2.65
CA SER A 169 14.84 8.01 -1.86
C SER A 169 14.72 8.43 -0.40
N GLN A 170 13.49 8.50 0.10
CA GLN A 170 13.26 8.70 1.50
C GLN A 170 13.66 7.34 2.00
N ASN A 171 14.88 7.32 2.54
CA ASN A 171 15.35 6.29 3.42
C ASN A 171 14.26 6.19 4.49
N ILE A 172 13.26 5.35 4.23
CA ILE A 172 12.10 5.06 5.06
C ILE A 172 11.86 3.59 4.87
N ASP A 173 11.74 2.89 5.98
CA ASP A 173 11.49 1.47 5.95
C ASP A 173 10.07 1.17 5.47
N PRO A 174 9.91 0.16 4.61
CA PRO A 174 8.60 -0.16 4.07
C PRO A 174 7.64 -0.58 5.19
N GLN A 175 6.46 0.02 5.19
CA GLN A 175 5.33 -0.50 5.97
C GLN A 175 4.77 -1.74 5.27
N CYS A 176 4.16 -2.65 6.04
CA CYS A 176 3.47 -3.80 5.46
C CYS A 176 2.36 -3.34 4.51
N ALA A 177 2.31 -3.92 3.32
CA ALA A 177 1.20 -3.69 2.40
C ALA A 177 -0.12 -4.14 3.01
N CYS A 178 -1.21 -3.42 2.67
CA CYS A 178 -2.56 -3.76 3.10
C CYS A 178 -3.53 -3.75 1.91
N ASN A 179 -3.37 -4.74 1.05
CA ASN A 179 -4.25 -5.02 -0.08
C ASN A 179 -5.21 -6.16 0.28
N MET A 180 -6.46 -5.81 0.52
CA MET A 180 -7.50 -6.75 0.95
C MET A 180 -7.72 -7.89 -0.06
N SER A 181 -7.62 -7.61 -1.36
CA SER A 181 -7.79 -8.61 -2.42
C SER A 181 -6.67 -9.64 -2.45
N ASN A 182 -5.54 -9.33 -1.82
CA ASN A 182 -4.35 -10.16 -1.76
C ASN A 182 -4.15 -10.83 -0.39
N LEU A 183 -5.11 -10.73 0.53
CA LEU A 183 -5.05 -11.43 1.81
C LEU A 183 -4.92 -12.95 1.62
N TRP A 184 -4.04 -13.56 2.40
CA TRP A 184 -4.02 -15.01 2.61
C TRP A 184 -4.18 -15.32 4.10
N LEU A 185 -5.37 -15.73 4.51
CA LEU A 185 -5.62 -16.15 5.89
C LEU A 185 -6.58 -17.33 5.92
N ASP A 186 -6.54 -18.09 7.01
CA ASP A 186 -7.67 -18.92 7.40
C ASP A 186 -8.34 -18.25 8.61
N VAL A 187 -9.57 -17.77 8.43
CA VAL A 187 -10.26 -16.95 9.43
C VAL A 187 -11.54 -17.64 9.90
N VAL A 188 -11.75 -17.70 11.22
CA VAL A 188 -13.06 -18.01 11.80
C VAL A 188 -13.71 -16.74 12.28
N VAL A 189 -14.88 -16.42 11.76
CA VAL A 189 -15.75 -15.37 12.31
C VAL A 189 -16.61 -16.01 13.39
N LEU A 190 -16.33 -15.68 14.64
CA LEU A 190 -17.04 -16.15 15.82
C LEU A 190 -18.05 -15.09 16.27
N ILE A 191 -19.33 -15.41 16.20
CA ILE A 191 -20.43 -14.46 16.41
C ILE A 191 -21.24 -14.86 17.65
N ASP A 192 -21.33 -13.97 18.63
CA ASP A 192 -22.30 -14.09 19.71
C ASP A 192 -23.71 -13.87 19.15
N ASN A 193 -24.55 -14.91 19.21
CA ASN A 193 -25.96 -14.82 18.82
C ASN A 193 -26.91 -15.13 19.99
N SER A 194 -26.43 -14.91 21.22
CA SER A 194 -27.25 -14.95 22.44
C SER A 194 -28.25 -13.80 22.49
N GLN A 195 -29.24 -13.89 23.39
CA GLN A 195 -30.17 -12.79 23.62
C GLN A 195 -29.47 -11.51 24.12
N ALA A 196 -28.33 -11.64 24.81
CA ALA A 196 -27.59 -10.53 25.39
C ALA A 196 -26.96 -9.60 24.33
N MET A 197 -26.54 -10.16 23.18
CA MET A 197 -26.06 -9.38 22.04
C MET A 197 -27.16 -8.47 21.49
N GLY A 198 -28.38 -8.99 21.39
CA GLY A 198 -29.54 -8.28 20.84
C GLY A 198 -29.48 -8.13 19.31
N ARG A 199 -30.65 -7.87 18.70
CA ARG A 199 -30.80 -7.78 17.23
C ARG A 199 -29.98 -6.66 16.61
N ASP A 200 -29.96 -5.50 17.24
CA ASP A 200 -29.31 -4.32 16.66
C ASP A 200 -27.79 -4.47 16.61
N ALA A 201 -27.17 -4.99 17.68
CA ALA A 201 -25.72 -5.24 17.68
C ALA A 201 -25.35 -6.35 16.69
N LEU A 202 -26.16 -7.41 16.62
CA LEU A 202 -25.95 -8.52 15.70
C LEU A 202 -26.06 -8.08 14.22
N ASN A 203 -27.00 -7.19 13.89
CA ASN A 203 -27.09 -6.58 12.56
C ASN A 203 -25.89 -5.68 12.25
N LYS A 204 -25.41 -4.89 13.22
CA LYS A 204 -24.19 -4.08 13.05
C LYS A 204 -22.95 -4.96 12.83
N ALA A 205 -22.85 -6.08 13.56
CA ALA A 205 -21.78 -7.06 13.36
C ALA A 205 -21.82 -7.62 11.93
N ALA A 206 -22.99 -8.02 11.43
CA ALA A 206 -23.15 -8.52 10.06
C ALA A 206 -22.66 -7.52 9.00
N VAL A 207 -23.09 -6.26 9.11
CA VAL A 207 -22.68 -5.17 8.20
C VAL A 207 -21.17 -4.93 8.29
N ASN A 208 -20.61 -4.95 9.51
CA ASN A 208 -19.17 -4.79 9.70
C ASN A 208 -18.38 -5.93 9.04
N ILE A 209 -18.74 -7.19 9.31
CA ILE A 209 -18.11 -8.38 8.73
C ILE A 209 -18.17 -8.30 7.19
N ALA A 210 -19.35 -8.02 6.63
CA ALA A 210 -19.53 -7.90 5.20
C ALA A 210 -18.64 -6.83 4.57
N THR A 211 -18.46 -5.70 5.26
CA THR A 211 -17.64 -4.58 4.75
C THR A 211 -16.15 -4.86 4.91
N VAL A 212 -15.72 -5.44 6.03
CA VAL A 212 -14.33 -5.86 6.27
C VAL A 212 -13.85 -6.79 5.17
N PHE A 213 -14.65 -7.79 4.81
CA PHE A 213 -14.29 -8.79 3.79
C PHE A 213 -14.70 -8.42 2.36
N GLY A 214 -15.38 -7.29 2.14
CA GLY A 214 -15.98 -6.95 0.84
C GLY A 214 -14.99 -6.91 -0.34
N GLN A 215 -13.72 -6.60 -0.08
CA GLN A 215 -12.65 -6.58 -1.08
C GLN A 215 -11.73 -7.81 -1.03
N SER A 216 -11.98 -8.75 -0.13
CA SER A 216 -11.15 -9.94 0.04
C SER A 216 -11.38 -10.95 -1.08
N ASN A 217 -10.35 -11.72 -1.41
CA ASN A 217 -10.46 -12.85 -2.32
C ASN A 217 -10.68 -14.16 -1.53
N ILE A 218 -11.95 -14.45 -1.22
CA ILE A 218 -12.35 -15.68 -0.53
C ILE A 218 -12.51 -16.78 -1.57
N THR A 219 -11.71 -17.85 -1.45
CA THR A 219 -11.75 -18.98 -2.39
C THR A 219 -11.06 -20.21 -1.80
N GLN A 220 -11.33 -21.39 -2.36
CA GLN A 220 -10.65 -22.64 -2.02
C GLN A 220 -9.38 -22.90 -2.84
N ALA A 221 -9.04 -22.01 -3.79
CA ALA A 221 -7.81 -22.10 -4.55
C ALA A 221 -6.56 -22.07 -3.65
N LEU A 222 -5.52 -22.81 -4.04
CA LEU A 222 -4.23 -22.82 -3.34
C LEU A 222 -3.46 -21.53 -3.63
N GLY A 223 -2.60 -21.12 -2.69
CA GLY A 223 -1.73 -19.94 -2.84
C GLY A 223 -2.15 -18.76 -1.95
N GLN A 224 -1.99 -17.56 -2.50
CA GLN A 224 -2.35 -16.28 -1.89
C GLN A 224 -3.87 -16.07 -1.93
N THR A 225 -4.58 -16.76 -1.05
CA THR A 225 -6.05 -16.75 -0.99
C THR A 225 -6.53 -16.82 0.44
N THR A 226 -7.73 -16.34 0.72
CA THR A 226 -8.32 -16.40 2.07
C THR A 226 -9.45 -17.42 2.13
N ARG A 227 -9.51 -18.17 3.24
CA ARG A 227 -10.64 -19.04 3.60
C ARG A 227 -11.31 -18.49 4.84
N VAL A 228 -12.63 -18.57 4.89
CA VAL A 228 -13.42 -18.10 6.03
C VAL A 228 -14.39 -19.16 6.51
N SER A 229 -14.66 -19.16 7.80
CA SER A 229 -15.60 -20.03 8.49
C SER A 229 -16.51 -19.18 9.37
N ILE A 230 -17.73 -19.66 9.65
CA ILE A 230 -18.68 -18.97 10.51
C ILE A 230 -19.06 -19.89 11.67
N VAL A 231 -18.82 -19.44 12.89
CA VAL A 231 -19.22 -20.10 14.13
C VAL A 231 -20.10 -19.14 14.91
N THR A 232 -21.23 -19.63 15.40
CA THR A 232 -22.11 -18.87 16.30
C THR A 232 -22.12 -19.48 17.68
N TYR A 233 -22.31 -18.68 18.73
CA TYR A 233 -22.44 -19.22 20.07
C TYR A 233 -23.40 -18.43 20.97
N GLY A 234 -24.02 -19.16 21.89
CA GLY A 234 -24.66 -18.64 23.10
C GLY A 234 -24.16 -19.42 24.31
N GLN A 235 -24.98 -20.30 24.86
CA GLN A 235 -24.55 -21.34 25.80
C GLN A 235 -23.76 -22.45 25.11
N THR A 236 -24.15 -22.80 23.89
CA THR A 236 -23.50 -23.79 23.04
C THR A 236 -22.97 -23.14 21.77
N ALA A 237 -21.91 -23.71 21.19
CA ALA A 237 -21.35 -23.25 19.92
C ALA A 237 -21.83 -24.13 18.77
N VAL A 238 -22.11 -23.51 17.63
CA VAL A 238 -22.54 -24.18 16.39
C VAL A 238 -21.67 -23.70 15.25
N VAL A 239 -20.99 -24.64 14.59
CA VAL A 239 -20.28 -24.38 13.33
C VAL A 239 -21.34 -24.29 12.23
N GLN A 240 -21.60 -23.07 11.75
CA GLN A 240 -22.57 -22.84 10.68
C GLN A 240 -21.97 -23.25 9.33
N TYR A 241 -20.70 -22.89 9.12
CA TYR A 241 -19.95 -23.14 7.90
C TYR A 241 -18.49 -23.36 8.25
N ASN A 242 -17.88 -24.41 7.70
CA ASN A 242 -16.45 -24.69 7.87
C ASN A 242 -15.59 -23.86 6.89
N LEU A 243 -14.27 -23.98 6.98
CA LEU A 243 -13.32 -23.22 6.12
C LEU A 243 -13.42 -23.55 4.63
N THR A 244 -14.08 -24.66 4.26
CA THR A 244 -14.23 -25.10 2.86
C THR A 244 -15.58 -24.73 2.25
N ALA A 245 -16.42 -23.98 2.97
CA ALA A 245 -17.80 -23.73 2.57
C ALA A 245 -17.97 -22.67 1.47
N PHE A 246 -16.97 -21.80 1.27
CA PHE A 246 -17.09 -20.62 0.41
C PHE A 246 -16.02 -20.61 -0.69
N ASP A 247 -16.46 -20.49 -1.94
CA ASP A 247 -15.59 -20.33 -3.12
C ASP A 247 -15.51 -18.88 -3.61
N ASP A 248 -16.35 -17.99 -3.08
CA ASP A 248 -16.41 -16.58 -3.41
C ASP A 248 -16.90 -15.70 -2.25
N THR A 249 -16.49 -14.43 -2.28
CA THR A 249 -16.78 -13.44 -1.24
C THR A 249 -18.26 -13.07 -1.14
N ARG A 250 -19.01 -13.08 -2.25
CA ARG A 250 -20.42 -12.70 -2.25
C ARG A 250 -21.28 -13.75 -1.54
N THR A 251 -21.01 -15.03 -1.78
CA THR A 251 -21.70 -16.13 -1.10
C THR A 251 -21.43 -16.11 0.40
N PHE A 252 -20.19 -15.84 0.81
CA PHE A 252 -19.87 -15.62 2.23
C PHE A 252 -20.67 -14.47 2.85
N ILE A 253 -20.72 -13.31 2.19
CA ILE A 253 -21.46 -12.15 2.69
C ILE A 253 -22.96 -12.47 2.85
N ASN A 254 -23.57 -13.13 1.87
CA ASN A 254 -24.98 -13.53 1.95
C ASN A 254 -25.22 -14.49 3.14
N ALA A 255 -24.33 -15.47 3.32
CA ALA A 255 -24.44 -16.44 4.41
C ALA A 255 -24.34 -15.78 5.79
N ILE A 256 -23.54 -14.71 5.94
CA ILE A 256 -23.48 -13.92 7.18
C ILE A 256 -24.86 -13.35 7.53
N PHE A 257 -25.56 -12.72 6.58
CA PHE A 257 -26.90 -12.18 6.81
C PHE A 257 -27.93 -13.27 7.15
N ASP A 258 -27.83 -14.46 6.55
CA ASP A 258 -28.71 -15.58 6.88
C ASP A 258 -28.47 -16.14 8.29
N VAL A 259 -27.21 -16.17 8.73
CA VAL A 259 -26.81 -16.62 10.07
C VAL A 259 -27.26 -15.62 11.14
N VAL A 260 -26.99 -14.33 10.94
CA VAL A 260 -27.30 -13.30 11.94
C VAL A 260 -28.79 -13.04 12.13
N ASN A 261 -29.64 -13.42 11.18
CA ASN A 261 -31.09 -13.36 11.32
C ASN A 261 -31.66 -14.36 12.36
N LYS A 262 -30.83 -15.28 12.86
CA LYS A 262 -31.22 -16.33 13.80
C LYS A 262 -30.59 -16.10 15.17
N LEU A 263 -31.26 -15.31 16.02
CA LEU A 263 -30.92 -15.28 17.44
C LEU A 263 -31.31 -16.59 18.10
N THR A 264 -30.43 -17.05 18.99
CA THR A 264 -30.78 -18.16 19.89
C THR A 264 -31.74 -17.66 20.97
N THR A 265 -32.45 -18.60 21.58
CA THR A 265 -33.21 -18.33 22.80
C THR A 265 -32.33 -18.35 24.06
N GLU A 266 -31.02 -18.54 23.92
CA GLU A 266 -30.09 -18.69 25.04
C GLU A 266 -29.76 -17.30 25.63
N PRO A 267 -29.98 -17.08 26.93
CA PRO A 267 -29.80 -15.74 27.53
C PRO A 267 -28.34 -15.38 27.82
N THR A 268 -27.44 -16.36 27.79
CA THR A 268 -26.05 -16.20 28.25
C THR A 268 -25.05 -16.48 27.13
N SER A 269 -24.02 -15.64 27.06
CA SER A 269 -22.90 -15.74 26.13
C SER A 269 -21.70 -16.45 26.79
N TYR A 270 -21.46 -17.71 26.44
CA TYR A 270 -20.34 -18.52 26.94
C TYR A 270 -19.22 -18.61 25.91
N ILE A 271 -18.42 -17.54 25.82
CA ILE A 271 -17.36 -17.40 24.80
C ILE A 271 -16.33 -18.54 24.79
N TYR A 272 -16.13 -19.23 25.93
CA TYR A 272 -15.25 -20.39 26.00
C TYR A 272 -15.66 -21.48 25.00
N THR A 273 -16.96 -21.79 24.88
CA THR A 273 -17.45 -22.82 23.94
C THR A 273 -17.26 -22.38 22.50
N GLY A 274 -17.49 -21.09 22.23
CA GLY A 274 -17.25 -20.48 20.91
C GLY A 274 -15.79 -20.52 20.49
N LEU A 275 -14.87 -20.13 21.37
CA LEU A 275 -13.42 -20.16 21.12
C LEU A 275 -12.91 -21.58 20.88
N LEU A 276 -13.40 -22.55 21.65
CA LEU A 276 -13.03 -23.96 21.47
C LEU A 276 -13.49 -24.46 20.10
N ALA A 277 -14.75 -24.23 19.73
CA ALA A 277 -15.26 -24.63 18.41
C ALA A 277 -14.51 -23.93 17.25
N ALA A 278 -14.14 -22.66 17.42
CA ALA A 278 -13.35 -21.93 16.43
C ALA A 278 -11.93 -22.51 16.27
N GLN A 279 -11.28 -22.89 17.38
CA GLN A 279 -9.99 -23.58 17.37
C GLN A 279 -10.10 -24.93 16.66
N ASP A 280 -11.13 -25.72 16.95
CA ASP A 280 -11.35 -27.02 16.33
C ASP A 280 -11.54 -26.89 14.81
N VAL A 281 -12.33 -25.92 14.35
CA VAL A 281 -12.51 -25.68 12.91
C VAL A 281 -11.19 -25.30 12.21
N LEU A 282 -10.35 -24.49 12.87
CA LEU A 282 -9.04 -24.11 12.36
C LEU A 282 -8.08 -25.30 12.30
N HIS A 283 -8.12 -26.18 13.29
CA HIS A 283 -7.34 -27.41 13.33
C HIS A 283 -7.78 -28.39 12.21
N ASP A 284 -9.07 -28.67 12.14
CA ASP A 284 -9.67 -29.59 11.17
C ASP A 284 -9.48 -29.11 9.72
N GLY A 285 -9.51 -27.79 9.49
CA GLY A 285 -9.30 -27.20 8.17
C GLY A 285 -7.87 -27.29 7.63
N ARG A 286 -6.92 -27.79 8.44
CA ARG A 286 -5.50 -27.97 8.13
C ARG A 286 -5.01 -29.40 8.18
N VAL A 287 -5.91 -30.36 8.38
CA VAL A 287 -5.55 -31.79 8.39
C VAL A 287 -4.73 -32.12 7.13
N ASN A 288 -3.62 -32.83 7.32
CA ASN A 288 -2.59 -33.17 6.32
C ASN A 288 -1.63 -32.04 5.90
N GLY A 289 -1.43 -30.99 6.72
CA GLY A 289 -0.43 -29.94 6.45
C GLY A 289 -0.84 -28.98 5.33
N LYS A 290 -2.15 -28.86 5.08
CA LYS A 290 -2.67 -27.98 4.03
C LYS A 290 -2.55 -26.53 4.48
N ARG A 291 -1.81 -25.72 3.70
CA ARG A 291 -1.64 -24.27 3.91
C ARG A 291 -0.92 -23.91 5.21
N ASP A 292 0.09 -24.70 5.59
CA ASP A 292 0.92 -24.45 6.77
C ASP A 292 1.66 -23.10 6.72
N ASN A 293 1.86 -22.53 5.52
CA ASN A 293 2.47 -21.22 5.31
C ASN A 293 1.50 -20.04 5.52
N VAL A 294 0.22 -20.29 5.78
CA VAL A 294 -0.83 -19.28 5.96
C VAL A 294 -1.06 -19.03 7.46
N ARG A 295 -1.38 -17.79 7.86
CA ARG A 295 -1.72 -17.46 9.25
C ARG A 295 -3.20 -17.73 9.56
N GLN A 296 -3.49 -17.98 10.83
CA GLN A 296 -4.83 -18.31 11.33
C GLN A 296 -5.33 -17.19 12.23
N ALA A 297 -6.62 -16.88 12.13
CA ALA A 297 -7.24 -15.86 12.94
C ALA A 297 -8.64 -16.25 13.40
N ILE A 298 -9.02 -15.81 14.59
CA ILE A 298 -10.41 -15.82 15.08
C ILE A 298 -10.83 -14.37 15.25
N ILE A 299 -11.90 -13.94 14.59
CA ILE A 299 -12.52 -12.63 14.81
C ILE A 299 -13.77 -12.82 15.65
N VAL A 300 -13.76 -12.31 16.86
CA VAL A 300 -14.85 -12.42 17.83
C VAL A 300 -15.72 -11.18 17.78
N TYR A 301 -17.00 -11.36 17.45
CA TYR A 301 -18.03 -10.32 17.53
C TYR A 301 -18.94 -10.64 18.70
N ALA A 302 -18.83 -9.87 19.78
CA ALA A 302 -19.58 -10.11 21.01
C ALA A 302 -19.86 -8.81 21.76
N SER A 303 -20.85 -8.82 22.66
CA SER A 303 -21.14 -7.66 23.53
C SER A 303 -20.55 -7.78 24.93
N ASP A 304 -20.51 -8.99 25.48
CA ASP A 304 -19.96 -9.35 26.78
C ASP A 304 -19.75 -10.87 26.78
N TYR A 305 -19.07 -11.43 27.78
CA TYR A 305 -19.06 -12.87 28.01
C TYR A 305 -19.19 -13.23 29.48
N LYS A 306 -19.74 -14.41 29.75
CA LYS A 306 -19.85 -14.97 31.11
C LYS A 306 -18.86 -16.11 31.31
N LEU A 307 -18.26 -16.14 32.50
CA LEU A 307 -17.38 -17.22 32.95
C LEU A 307 -18.20 -18.48 33.24
N GLN A 308 -17.68 -19.65 32.83
CA GLN A 308 -18.29 -20.95 33.09
C GLN A 308 -17.57 -21.69 34.23
N GLY A 309 -17.39 -21.02 35.36
CA GLY A 309 -16.57 -21.53 36.47
C GLY A 309 -15.07 -21.44 36.20
N LEU A 310 -14.25 -21.88 37.18
CA LEU A 310 -12.79 -21.73 37.13
C LEU A 310 -12.11 -22.64 36.10
N GLU A 311 -12.71 -23.79 35.75
CA GLU A 311 -12.12 -24.77 34.82
C GLU A 311 -12.30 -24.38 33.35
N LYS A 312 -13.22 -23.47 33.04
CA LYS A 312 -13.53 -23.00 31.69
C LYS A 312 -13.26 -21.50 31.59
N ASP A 313 -12.03 -21.13 31.91
CA ASP A 313 -11.56 -19.75 31.80
C ASP A 313 -11.25 -19.39 30.33
N PRO A 314 -12.03 -18.47 29.70
CA PRO A 314 -11.78 -18.05 28.33
C PRO A 314 -10.48 -17.28 28.16
N VAL A 315 -9.96 -16.61 29.20
CA VAL A 315 -8.68 -15.88 29.12
C VAL A 315 -7.53 -16.88 29.00
N GLN A 316 -7.57 -17.96 29.79
CA GLN A 316 -6.60 -19.05 29.70
C GLN A 316 -6.67 -19.75 28.34
N LEU A 317 -7.88 -20.06 27.84
CA LEU A 317 -8.05 -20.67 26.51
C LEU A 317 -7.51 -19.75 25.40
N ALA A 318 -7.85 -18.45 25.43
CA ALA A 318 -7.35 -17.47 24.46
C ALA A 318 -5.82 -17.33 24.50
N TRP A 319 -5.20 -17.44 25.67
CA TRP A 319 -3.74 -17.51 25.79
C TRP A 319 -3.16 -18.75 25.09
N HIS A 320 -3.76 -19.93 25.29
CA HIS A 320 -3.32 -21.15 24.61
C HIS A 320 -3.50 -21.09 23.09
N ILE A 321 -4.62 -20.54 22.61
CA ILE A 321 -4.89 -20.34 21.18
C ILE A 321 -3.80 -19.44 20.58
N ARG A 322 -3.50 -18.30 21.20
CA ARG A 322 -2.42 -17.39 20.74
C ARG A 322 -1.04 -18.04 20.79
N ALA A 323 -0.74 -18.80 21.84
CA ALA A 323 0.52 -19.54 21.95
C ALA A 323 0.69 -20.62 20.86
N SER A 324 -0.42 -21.13 20.30
CA SER A 324 -0.41 -22.06 19.16
C SER A 324 -0.23 -21.39 17.79
N GLY A 325 -0.12 -20.06 17.74
CA GLY A 325 0.07 -19.29 16.50
C GLY A 325 -1.24 -18.88 15.81
N ILE A 326 -2.37 -18.95 16.51
CA ILE A 326 -3.67 -18.45 16.06
C ILE A 326 -3.93 -17.10 16.73
N ASP A 327 -4.07 -16.05 15.94
CA ASP A 327 -4.34 -14.72 16.47
C ASP A 327 -5.84 -14.50 16.74
N ILE A 328 -6.15 -13.64 17.72
CA ILE A 328 -7.52 -13.32 18.10
C ILE A 328 -7.76 -11.82 17.93
N ILE A 329 -8.73 -11.47 17.09
CA ILE A 329 -9.26 -10.12 16.95
C ILE A 329 -10.58 -10.05 17.71
N THR A 330 -10.80 -9.06 18.56
CA THR A 330 -12.09 -8.87 19.23
C THR A 330 -12.75 -7.58 18.78
N VAL A 331 -14.08 -7.64 18.62
CA VAL A 331 -14.92 -6.50 18.27
C VAL A 331 -16.07 -6.44 19.27
N GLU A 332 -15.96 -5.50 20.21
CA GLU A 332 -16.92 -5.33 21.31
C GLU A 332 -18.12 -4.46 20.88
N PHE A 333 -19.34 -4.95 21.13
CA PHE A 333 -20.58 -4.22 20.93
C PHE A 333 -21.21 -3.81 22.26
N ASN A 334 -21.75 -2.59 22.34
CA ASN A 334 -22.44 -2.08 23.53
C ASN A 334 -21.55 -1.94 24.78
N GLN A 335 -20.60 -1.01 24.73
CA GLN A 335 -19.70 -0.70 25.84
C GLN A 335 -20.46 -0.12 27.05
N VAL A 336 -20.76 -0.97 28.03
CA VAL A 336 -21.17 -0.53 29.36
C VAL A 336 -20.24 -1.18 30.38
N GLY A 337 -19.07 -0.58 30.61
CA GLY A 337 -18.13 -1.05 31.63
C GLY A 337 -16.69 -1.24 31.14
N GLU A 338 -15.97 -2.17 31.77
CA GLU A 338 -14.61 -2.59 31.41
C GLU A 338 -14.66 -3.48 30.15
N ASP A 339 -13.79 -3.23 29.17
CA ASP A 339 -13.64 -4.08 27.98
C ASP A 339 -12.99 -5.41 28.39
N LEU A 340 -13.84 -6.38 28.72
CA LEU A 340 -13.41 -7.72 29.09
C LEU A 340 -12.86 -8.48 27.88
N LEU A 341 -13.31 -8.16 26.66
CA LEU A 341 -12.92 -8.84 25.43
C LEU A 341 -11.46 -8.54 25.07
N ALA A 342 -10.95 -7.34 25.37
CA ALA A 342 -9.55 -6.98 25.13
C ALA A 342 -8.54 -7.95 25.78
N LYS A 343 -8.92 -8.63 26.87
CA LYS A 343 -8.06 -9.65 27.53
C LYS A 343 -7.87 -10.91 26.68
N LEU A 344 -8.80 -11.19 25.76
CA LEU A 344 -8.78 -12.34 24.87
C LEU A 344 -7.98 -12.06 23.59
N ALA A 345 -7.97 -10.80 23.14
CA ALA A 345 -7.35 -10.39 21.89
C ALA A 345 -5.82 -10.61 21.87
N THR A 346 -5.28 -10.79 20.66
CA THR A 346 -3.86 -10.53 20.40
C THR A 346 -3.58 -9.06 20.77
N PRO A 347 -2.47 -8.75 21.47
CA PRO A 347 -2.16 -7.38 21.86
C PRO A 347 -2.22 -6.41 20.67
N GLY A 348 -3.02 -5.34 20.79
CA GLY A 348 -3.25 -4.36 19.72
C GLY A 348 -4.38 -4.71 18.74
N MET A 349 -5.13 -5.80 18.96
CA MET A 349 -6.23 -6.26 18.09
C MET A 349 -7.58 -6.34 18.81
N ALA A 350 -7.78 -5.47 19.80
CA ALA A 350 -9.06 -5.27 20.46
C ALA A 350 -9.69 -3.99 19.91
N PHE A 351 -10.87 -4.12 19.33
CA PHE A 351 -11.62 -3.04 18.68
C PHE A 351 -13.03 -2.93 19.24
N THR A 352 -13.64 -1.77 19.03
CA THR A 352 -14.93 -1.44 19.61
C THR A 352 -15.90 -0.93 18.55
N SER A 353 -17.18 -1.23 18.71
CA SER A 353 -18.24 -0.70 17.83
C SER A 353 -18.34 0.84 17.82
N THR A 354 -17.68 1.52 18.76
CA THR A 354 -17.58 2.97 18.86
C THR A 354 -16.36 3.56 18.16
N ASP A 355 -15.45 2.73 17.63
CA ASP A 355 -14.28 3.20 16.90
C ASP A 355 -14.70 3.96 15.64
N THR A 356 -14.06 5.11 15.39
CA THR A 356 -14.42 6.02 14.29
C THR A 356 -14.24 5.39 12.90
N ASP A 357 -13.24 4.51 12.74
CA ASP A 357 -12.99 3.73 11.54
C ASP A 357 -12.81 2.24 11.87
N LEU A 358 -13.79 1.66 12.58
CA LEU A 358 -13.73 0.24 12.99
C LEU A 358 -13.35 -0.70 11.82
N ILE A 359 -13.93 -0.48 10.64
CA ILE A 359 -13.66 -1.31 9.46
C ILE A 359 -12.19 -1.21 9.08
N GLY A 360 -11.67 0.02 8.92
CA GLY A 360 -10.28 0.24 8.57
C GLY A 360 -9.31 -0.23 9.65
N GLU A 361 -9.67 -0.17 10.93
CA GLU A 361 -8.86 -0.70 12.03
C GLU A 361 -8.77 -2.23 11.99
N ILE A 362 -9.89 -2.94 11.81
CA ILE A 362 -9.88 -4.40 11.65
C ILE A 362 -9.05 -4.81 10.42
N GLN A 363 -9.17 -4.08 9.31
CA GLN A 363 -8.40 -4.35 8.10
C GLN A 363 -6.90 -4.07 8.30
N ARG A 364 -6.53 -2.84 8.69
CA ARG A 364 -5.13 -2.39 8.73
C ARG A 364 -4.36 -2.93 9.92
N ASN A 365 -4.96 -2.89 11.12
CA ASN A 365 -4.31 -3.24 12.38
C ASN A 365 -4.63 -4.67 12.84
N GLY A 366 -5.68 -5.28 12.30
CA GLY A 366 -5.95 -6.72 12.40
C GLY A 366 -5.36 -7.49 11.20
N LEU A 367 -6.19 -7.73 10.19
CA LEU A 367 -5.94 -8.67 9.10
C LEU A 367 -4.59 -8.44 8.39
N CYS A 368 -4.27 -7.19 8.04
CA CYS A 368 -3.01 -6.87 7.35
C CYS A 368 -1.78 -7.04 8.26
N GLN A 369 -1.87 -6.71 9.55
CA GLN A 369 -0.78 -6.98 10.50
C GLN A 369 -0.59 -8.49 10.73
N LEU A 370 -1.66 -9.29 10.65
CA LEU A 370 -1.58 -10.75 10.71
C LEU A 370 -0.87 -11.34 9.48
N ASN A 371 -1.13 -10.80 8.28
CA ASN A 371 -0.39 -11.16 7.07
C ASN A 371 1.06 -10.66 7.08
N CYS A 372 1.41 -9.73 7.98
CA CYS A 372 2.76 -9.20 8.09
C CYS A 372 3.63 -9.98 9.09
N PHE A 373 4.49 -10.87 8.57
CA PHE A 373 5.33 -11.72 9.42
C PHE A 373 6.63 -12.16 8.72
N CYS A 374 7.63 -12.54 9.51
CA CYS A 374 8.85 -13.17 9.00
C CYS A 374 8.63 -14.65 8.67
N PRO A 375 8.98 -15.12 7.45
CA PRO A 375 8.67 -16.46 7.00
C PRO A 375 9.52 -17.56 7.64
N ALA A 376 10.79 -17.27 7.92
CA ALA A 376 11.76 -18.26 8.35
C ALA A 376 12.09 -18.13 9.84
N ALA A 377 12.31 -19.26 10.49
CA ALA A 377 12.74 -19.31 11.89
C ALA A 377 14.08 -18.58 12.07
N GLY A 378 14.20 -17.83 13.17
CA GLY A 378 15.41 -17.07 13.51
C GLY A 378 15.42 -15.61 13.01
N TRP A 379 14.51 -15.25 12.10
CA TRP A 379 14.25 -13.86 11.73
C TRP A 379 13.27 -13.20 12.71
N VAL A 380 13.53 -11.95 13.05
CA VAL A 380 12.73 -11.15 13.98
C VAL A 380 12.08 -9.99 13.23
N GLN A 381 10.78 -9.83 13.41
CA GLN A 381 10.04 -8.74 12.78
C GLN A 381 10.54 -7.38 13.28
N TYR A 382 10.83 -6.45 12.35
CA TYR A 382 11.01 -5.05 12.71
C TYR A 382 9.65 -4.44 13.06
N THR A 383 9.56 -3.79 14.23
CA THR A 383 8.34 -3.13 14.70
C THR A 383 8.63 -1.70 15.14
N SER A 384 7.58 -0.87 15.23
CA SER A 384 7.70 0.53 15.63
C SER A 384 8.30 0.74 17.03
N GLN A 385 8.24 -0.29 17.89
CA GLN A 385 8.81 -0.27 19.23
C GLN A 385 9.34 -1.65 19.62
N PHE A 386 10.60 -1.70 20.05
CA PHE A 386 11.24 -2.94 20.46
C PHE A 386 10.58 -3.55 21.70
N GLY A 387 10.25 -4.84 21.64
CA GLY A 387 9.71 -5.61 22.77
C GLY A 387 8.24 -5.36 23.11
N LEU A 388 7.58 -4.39 22.46
CA LEU A 388 6.14 -4.15 22.66
C LEU A 388 5.32 -5.08 21.74
N ALA A 389 4.52 -5.96 22.33
CA ALA A 389 3.73 -6.95 21.59
C ALA A 389 2.68 -6.33 20.65
N SER A 390 2.15 -5.16 20.99
CA SER A 390 1.18 -4.40 20.17
C SER A 390 1.84 -3.43 19.18
N ALA A 391 3.17 -3.42 19.08
CA ALA A 391 3.87 -2.54 18.15
C ALA A 391 3.54 -2.91 16.70
N ARG A 392 3.38 -1.88 15.87
CA ARG A 392 3.10 -2.02 14.45
C ARG A 392 4.29 -2.67 13.76
N ARG A 393 4.03 -3.68 12.94
CA ARG A 393 5.02 -4.40 12.14
C ARG A 393 5.34 -3.61 10.87
N PHE A 394 6.60 -3.65 10.46
CA PHE A 394 7.09 -3.14 9.17
C PHE A 394 7.37 -4.30 8.23
N ALA A 395 7.49 -4.05 6.92
CA ALA A 395 7.73 -5.10 5.92
C ALA A 395 9.19 -5.61 5.91
N LEU A 396 9.82 -5.72 7.07
CA LEU A 396 11.23 -6.08 7.24
C LEU A 396 11.44 -7.08 8.38
N CYS A 397 12.38 -7.98 8.14
CA CYS A 397 12.82 -9.02 9.05
C CYS A 397 14.32 -8.86 9.32
N LEU A 398 14.72 -9.01 10.58
CA LEU A 398 16.10 -8.81 11.03
C LEU A 398 16.67 -10.10 11.61
N GLN A 399 17.95 -10.37 11.37
CA GLN A 399 18.65 -11.49 11.98
C GLN A 399 20.11 -11.12 12.29
N LEU A 400 20.60 -11.57 13.45
CA LEU A 400 22.00 -11.39 13.83
C LEU A 400 22.89 -12.40 13.07
N GLY A 401 24.06 -11.96 12.63
CA GLY A 401 25.11 -12.84 12.11
C GLY A 401 25.56 -13.86 13.17
N ASP A 402 25.83 -15.10 12.78
CA ASP A 402 26.24 -16.16 13.71
C ASP A 402 27.73 -16.10 14.04
N ILE A 403 28.50 -15.41 13.21
CA ILE A 403 29.96 -15.32 13.29
C ILE A 403 30.35 -13.89 12.96
N ASP A 404 31.20 -13.28 13.78
CA ASP A 404 31.79 -11.99 13.46
C ASP A 404 32.58 -12.07 12.15
N SER A 405 32.47 -11.06 11.30
CA SER A 405 33.19 -11.08 10.03
C SER A 405 33.50 -9.68 9.54
N MET A 406 34.37 -9.59 8.53
CA MET A 406 34.59 -8.32 7.84
C MET A 406 33.36 -7.93 7.01
N TRP A 407 33.12 -6.64 6.82
CA TRP A 407 31.93 -6.09 6.14
C TRP A 407 31.60 -6.77 4.80
N THR A 408 32.61 -7.00 3.95
CA THR A 408 32.38 -7.68 2.67
C THR A 408 31.92 -9.13 2.85
N ALA A 409 32.45 -9.84 3.85
CA ALA A 409 32.03 -11.20 4.17
C ALA A 409 30.66 -11.22 4.85
N ALA A 410 30.37 -10.25 5.72
CA ALA A 410 29.07 -10.08 6.38
C ALA A 410 27.94 -9.92 5.36
N LYS A 411 28.17 -9.06 4.35
CA LYS A 411 27.29 -8.91 3.19
C LYS A 411 27.01 -10.24 2.48
N ILE A 412 28.06 -10.98 2.13
CA ILE A 412 27.93 -12.28 1.45
C ILE A 412 27.20 -13.28 2.36
N ALA A 413 27.48 -13.25 3.66
CA ALA A 413 26.82 -14.11 4.64
C ALA A 413 25.33 -13.84 4.75
N CYS A 414 24.89 -12.56 4.72
CA CYS A 414 23.46 -12.23 4.67
C CYS A 414 22.81 -12.84 3.42
N GLN A 415 23.42 -12.70 2.25
CA GLN A 415 22.90 -13.24 0.98
C GLN A 415 22.84 -14.78 0.96
N HIS A 416 23.71 -15.45 1.72
CA HIS A 416 23.66 -16.91 1.88
C HIS A 416 22.56 -17.38 2.84
N ARG A 417 22.04 -16.51 3.72
CA ARG A 417 20.89 -16.83 4.60
C ARG A 417 19.58 -16.79 3.82
N ASP A 418 19.42 -15.77 2.99
CA ASP A 418 18.32 -15.62 2.05
C ASP A 418 18.82 -14.82 0.84
N ASN A 419 18.45 -15.21 -0.38
CA ASN A 419 18.93 -14.55 -1.60
C ASN A 419 18.53 -13.06 -1.69
N SER A 420 17.49 -12.65 -0.97
CA SER A 420 17.03 -11.26 -0.86
C SER A 420 17.61 -10.51 0.35
N ALA A 421 18.36 -11.19 1.23
CA ALA A 421 18.91 -10.58 2.43
C ALA A 421 20.21 -9.79 2.18
N TYR A 422 20.38 -8.72 2.94
CA TYR A 422 21.52 -7.80 2.89
C TYR A 422 21.80 -7.19 4.27
N LEU A 423 22.88 -6.43 4.43
CA LEU A 423 23.16 -5.77 5.71
C LEU A 423 22.10 -4.71 6.04
N ILE A 424 21.78 -4.58 7.33
CA ILE A 424 20.75 -3.69 7.86
C ILE A 424 20.92 -2.23 7.41
N SER A 425 19.80 -1.56 7.11
CA SER A 425 19.74 -0.11 6.95
C SER A 425 19.24 0.59 8.21
N GLU A 426 19.74 1.80 8.49
CA GLU A 426 19.31 2.63 9.61
C GLU A 426 18.90 4.00 9.08
N PHE A 427 17.65 4.06 8.62
CA PHE A 427 17.12 5.21 7.90
C PHE A 427 16.64 6.35 8.80
N ASP A 428 16.19 6.02 10.00
CA ASP A 428 15.76 6.95 11.03
C ASP A 428 16.25 6.51 12.43
N GLU A 429 16.09 7.43 13.40
CA GLU A 429 16.48 7.20 14.78
C GLU A 429 15.67 6.07 15.45
N ALA A 430 14.42 5.86 15.03
CA ALA A 430 13.57 4.82 15.61
C ALA A 430 14.09 3.42 15.26
N LYS A 431 14.45 3.19 14.00
CA LYS A 431 15.06 1.94 13.54
C LYS A 431 16.44 1.74 14.16
N HIS A 432 17.26 2.78 14.22
CA HIS A 432 18.56 2.74 14.90
C HIS A 432 18.41 2.27 16.36
N ASN A 433 17.51 2.89 17.12
CA ASN A 433 17.23 2.51 18.50
C ASN A 433 16.67 1.09 18.62
N PHE A 434 15.80 0.67 17.70
CA PHE A 434 15.29 -0.70 17.65
C PHE A 434 16.42 -1.71 17.47
N ILE A 435 17.28 -1.52 16.46
CA ILE A 435 18.38 -2.45 16.14
C ILE A 435 19.37 -2.51 17.29
N TYR A 436 19.68 -1.38 17.91
CA TYR A 436 20.54 -1.34 19.09
C TYR A 436 19.97 -2.19 20.25
N GLN A 437 18.69 -2.04 20.58
CA GLN A 437 18.05 -2.86 21.63
C GLN A 437 17.96 -4.33 21.22
N PHE A 438 17.66 -4.60 19.96
CA PHE A 438 17.67 -5.94 19.38
C PHE A 438 19.03 -6.60 19.54
N PHE A 439 20.12 -5.93 19.14
CA PHE A 439 21.48 -6.42 19.27
C PHE A 439 21.84 -6.68 20.73
N LYS A 440 21.59 -5.71 21.63
CA LYS A 440 21.82 -5.83 23.08
C LYS A 440 21.08 -7.01 23.70
N SER A 441 19.86 -7.30 23.23
CA SER A 441 19.08 -8.44 23.73
C SER A 441 19.65 -9.80 23.31
N LYS A 442 20.53 -9.83 22.30
CA LYS A 442 21.11 -11.05 21.70
C LYS A 442 22.61 -11.23 21.97
N SER A 443 23.34 -10.16 22.28
CA SER A 443 24.80 -10.17 22.45
C SER A 443 25.30 -11.07 23.59
N GLY A 444 24.48 -11.29 24.63
CA GLY A 444 24.83 -12.15 25.78
C GLY A 444 25.94 -11.62 26.69
N THR A 445 26.68 -10.59 26.27
CA THR A 445 27.74 -9.92 27.04
C THR A 445 27.39 -8.47 27.34
N PRO A 446 27.88 -7.89 28.45
CA PRO A 446 27.81 -6.45 28.69
C PRO A 446 28.58 -5.67 27.62
N GLY A 447 28.15 -4.45 27.32
CA GLY A 447 28.77 -3.56 26.33
C GLY A 447 30.22 -3.14 26.69
N PRO A 448 30.86 -2.31 25.84
CA PRO A 448 30.27 -1.56 24.74
C PRO A 448 29.88 -2.42 23.53
N TYR A 449 28.77 -2.07 22.88
CA TYR A 449 28.29 -2.78 21.68
C TYR A 449 28.82 -2.16 20.40
N SER A 450 29.17 -3.02 19.44
CA SER A 450 29.61 -2.64 18.10
C SER A 450 29.05 -3.64 17.09
N TYR A 451 28.48 -3.13 15.99
CA TYR A 451 28.01 -3.97 14.89
C TYR A 451 28.06 -3.24 13.54
N GLN A 452 28.21 -4.00 12.48
CA GLN A 452 28.26 -3.47 11.11
C GLN A 452 26.86 -3.24 10.55
N ILE A 453 26.74 -2.17 9.76
CA ILE A 453 25.51 -1.80 9.03
C ILE A 453 25.79 -1.70 7.53
N GLY A 454 24.75 -1.70 6.70
CA GLY A 454 24.85 -1.73 5.24
C GLY A 454 25.32 -0.43 4.58
N LEU A 455 25.72 0.60 5.33
CA LEU A 455 26.14 1.87 4.77
C LEU A 455 27.63 1.84 4.38
N SER A 456 27.92 2.16 3.11
CA SER A 456 29.29 2.20 2.57
C SER A 456 29.49 3.35 1.60
N TRP A 457 30.73 3.81 1.45
CA TRP A 457 31.06 4.87 0.51
C TRP A 457 31.13 4.35 -0.91
N ASP A 458 30.36 4.96 -1.81
CA ASP A 458 30.39 4.68 -3.23
C ASP A 458 31.30 5.60 -4.02
N VAL A 459 32.43 5.05 -4.47
CA VAL A 459 33.46 5.80 -5.22
C VAL A 459 32.95 6.26 -6.58
N PRO A 460 32.30 5.43 -7.43
CA PRO A 460 31.79 5.87 -8.72
C PRO A 460 30.80 7.02 -8.62
N SER A 461 29.92 7.01 -7.63
CA SER A 461 28.88 8.03 -7.44
C SER A 461 29.19 9.07 -6.35
N GLN A 462 30.37 8.97 -5.71
CA GLN A 462 30.88 9.90 -4.70
C GLN A 462 29.87 10.19 -3.58
N GLN A 463 29.18 9.16 -3.08
CA GLN A 463 28.14 9.31 -2.06
C GLN A 463 28.06 8.08 -1.15
N TRP A 464 27.50 8.26 0.04
CA TRP A 464 27.17 7.14 0.91
C TRP A 464 25.96 6.38 0.39
N MET A 465 26.09 5.06 0.36
CA MET A 465 25.14 4.13 -0.23
C MET A 465 24.80 3.03 0.75
N TRP A 466 23.51 2.87 1.02
CA TRP A 466 22.98 1.69 1.69
C TRP A 466 23.06 0.50 0.76
N GLU A 467 23.40 -0.65 1.32
CA GLU A 467 23.27 -1.93 0.63
C GLU A 467 21.82 -2.16 0.21
N GLN A 468 21.64 -2.77 -0.95
CA GLN A 468 20.35 -3.14 -1.53
C GLN A 468 20.40 -4.61 -2.00
N TYR A 469 19.23 -5.19 -2.23
CA TYR A 469 19.08 -6.57 -2.70
C TYR A 469 19.76 -6.82 -4.07
N VAL A 470 19.97 -8.10 -4.40
CA VAL A 470 20.65 -8.56 -5.63
C VAL A 470 19.85 -8.23 -6.89
N GLY A 471 20.35 -7.30 -7.72
CA GLY A 471 19.73 -6.88 -8.99
C GLY A 471 20.04 -5.43 -9.40
N GLU A 472 20.52 -4.62 -8.44
CA GLU A 472 21.08 -3.28 -8.69
C GLU A 472 22.59 -3.34 -8.97
N PRO A 473 23.16 -2.34 -9.69
CA PRO A 473 24.58 -2.33 -10.03
C PRO A 473 25.48 -2.57 -8.81
N SER A 474 26.39 -3.52 -8.99
CA SER A 474 27.36 -3.98 -8.00
C SER A 474 28.21 -2.85 -7.43
N SER A 475 28.20 -2.82 -6.09
CA SER A 475 29.21 -2.38 -5.11
C SER A 475 30.33 -1.44 -5.58
N PRO A 476 30.55 -0.32 -4.87
CA PRO A 476 31.79 0.43 -5.01
C PRO A 476 32.98 -0.33 -4.47
N SER A 477 34.06 -0.27 -5.26
CA SER A 477 35.41 -0.60 -4.85
C SER A 477 35.95 0.50 -3.92
N THR A 478 36.40 0.11 -2.73
CA THR A 478 37.24 0.85 -1.75
C THR A 478 36.63 1.96 -0.87
N LYS A 479 36.52 1.63 0.44
CA LYS A 479 36.65 2.37 1.74
C LYS A 479 36.14 3.82 1.84
N PRO A 480 35.42 4.23 2.92
CA PRO A 480 35.05 3.49 4.16
C PRO A 480 33.62 2.86 4.18
N CYS A 481 33.34 2.03 5.18
CA CYS A 481 32.00 1.55 5.57
C CYS A 481 31.67 2.02 6.98
N VAL A 482 30.41 1.92 7.36
CA VAL A 482 29.94 2.38 8.66
C VAL A 482 29.71 1.20 9.60
N VAL A 483 30.12 1.41 10.84
CA VAL A 483 29.76 0.58 11.98
C VAL A 483 28.96 1.42 12.96
N ASN A 484 28.00 0.78 13.61
CA ASN A 484 27.32 1.34 14.76
C ASN A 484 28.13 0.94 16.00
N GLN A 485 28.56 1.92 16.78
CA GLN A 485 29.52 1.71 17.86
C GLN A 485 29.14 2.52 19.10
N GLN A 486 29.23 1.86 20.25
CA GLN A 486 29.20 2.47 21.56
C GLN A 486 30.64 2.74 22.02
N LEU A 487 30.98 3.99 22.36
CA LEU A 487 32.36 4.34 22.78
C LEU A 487 32.68 3.94 24.23
N SER A 488 31.66 3.82 25.07
CA SER A 488 31.74 3.33 26.45
C SER A 488 30.39 2.71 26.85
N PRO A 489 30.31 1.87 27.90
CA PRO A 489 29.06 1.24 28.30
C PRO A 489 27.88 2.20 28.58
N ASP A 490 28.19 3.44 28.98
CA ASP A 490 27.21 4.48 29.31
C ASP A 490 26.97 5.49 28.16
N ALA A 491 27.74 5.42 27.07
CA ALA A 491 27.59 6.31 25.93
C ALA A 491 26.42 5.87 25.03
N SER A 492 25.76 6.84 24.38
CA SER A 492 24.83 6.51 23.30
C SER A 492 25.59 5.88 22.12
N PRO A 493 25.00 4.88 21.44
CA PRO A 493 25.55 4.35 20.20
C PRO A 493 25.57 5.44 19.12
N GLY A 494 26.52 5.34 18.20
CA GLY A 494 26.63 6.26 17.08
C GLY A 494 27.38 5.63 15.91
N TRP A 495 27.29 6.27 14.74
CA TRP A 495 27.98 5.80 13.55
C TRP A 495 29.45 6.21 13.57
N SER A 496 30.32 5.27 13.26
CA SER A 496 31.74 5.52 13.03
C SER A 496 32.19 4.86 11.73
N THR A 497 33.20 5.43 11.07
CA THR A 497 33.77 4.86 9.86
C THR A 497 34.77 3.76 10.21
N GLY A 498 34.57 2.57 9.68
CA GLY A 498 35.43 1.40 9.90
C GLY A 498 36.16 0.94 8.63
N ASN A 499 37.10 0.00 8.82
CA ASN A 499 37.77 -0.69 7.72
C ASN A 499 37.04 -1.98 7.37
N CYS A 500 36.44 -1.99 6.17
CA CYS A 500 35.53 -3.03 5.68
C CYS A 500 36.17 -4.40 5.40
N TYR A 501 37.50 -4.49 5.44
CA TYR A 501 38.24 -5.66 4.96
C TYR A 501 39.10 -6.34 6.03
N THR A 502 39.39 -5.64 7.13
CA THR A 502 40.37 -6.14 8.10
C THR A 502 39.83 -6.21 9.52
N VAL A 503 38.67 -5.61 9.78
CA VAL A 503 38.05 -5.62 11.10
C VAL A 503 36.88 -6.60 11.05
N SER A 504 36.93 -7.58 11.96
CA SER A 504 35.87 -8.55 12.16
C SER A 504 34.97 -8.06 13.27
N GLU A 505 33.69 -7.88 13.00
CA GLU A 505 32.71 -7.41 13.99
C GLU A 505 31.39 -8.18 13.80
N PRO A 506 30.53 -8.17 14.82
CA PRO A 506 29.14 -8.57 14.68
C PRO A 506 28.42 -7.77 13.59
N TYR A 507 27.36 -8.31 13.01
CA TYR A 507 26.56 -7.64 11.99
C TYR A 507 25.10 -8.08 12.04
N VAL A 508 24.21 -7.25 11.51
CA VAL A 508 22.77 -7.54 11.42
C VAL A 508 22.37 -7.58 9.94
N CYS A 509 21.70 -8.65 9.55
CA CYS A 509 21.08 -8.80 8.25
C CYS A 509 19.62 -8.36 8.29
N GLN A 510 19.11 -7.89 7.15
CA GLN A 510 17.69 -7.68 6.91
C GLN A 510 17.21 -8.33 5.62
N MET A 511 15.92 -8.68 5.57
CA MET A 511 15.19 -9.11 4.37
C MET A 511 13.76 -8.58 4.40
N ASP A 512 13.05 -8.65 3.27
CA ASP A 512 11.62 -8.33 3.22
C ASP A 512 10.80 -9.35 4.04
N SER A 513 9.77 -8.87 4.74
CA SER A 513 8.81 -9.75 5.40
C SER A 513 7.69 -10.15 4.45
N CYS A 514 6.95 -11.19 4.81
CA CYS A 514 5.67 -11.47 4.17
C CYS A 514 4.69 -10.35 4.51
N ASP A 515 3.82 -9.98 3.58
CA ASP A 515 2.69 -9.08 3.76
C ASP A 515 1.69 -9.29 2.62
N THR A 516 0.60 -8.53 2.52
CA THR A 516 -0.37 -8.78 1.43
C THR A 516 0.21 -8.66 0.01
N ASP A 517 1.33 -8.01 -0.24
CA ASP A 517 1.92 -7.92 -1.58
C ASP A 517 3.20 -8.77 -1.74
N HIS A 518 3.65 -9.48 -0.71
CA HIS A 518 4.84 -10.33 -0.73
C HIS A 518 4.60 -11.78 -0.24
N TYR A 519 4.15 -12.66 -1.14
CA TYR A 519 3.81 -14.05 -0.82
C TYR A 519 4.98 -14.96 -0.48
N CYS A 520 4.92 -15.56 0.72
CA CYS A 520 5.92 -16.48 1.25
C CYS A 520 5.43 -17.94 1.28
N GLY A 521 5.13 -18.52 0.11
CA GLY A 521 4.74 -19.93 -0.02
C GLY A 521 5.89 -20.88 -0.34
N VAL A 522 5.82 -22.13 0.14
CA VAL A 522 6.79 -23.19 -0.18
C VAL A 522 6.51 -23.75 -1.58
N GLY A 523 7.52 -23.78 -2.46
CA GLY A 523 7.47 -24.54 -3.72
C GLY A 523 6.99 -23.79 -4.96
N TYR A 524 6.69 -22.49 -4.86
CA TYR A 524 6.65 -21.61 -6.04
C TYR A 524 8.00 -20.90 -6.14
N PRO A 525 8.66 -20.85 -7.31
CA PRO A 525 9.77 -19.92 -7.48
C PRO A 525 9.27 -18.54 -7.06
N GLN A 526 10.01 -17.88 -6.16
CA GLN A 526 9.82 -16.47 -5.86
C GLN A 526 10.13 -15.67 -7.13
N SER A 527 9.19 -15.67 -8.07
CA SER A 527 9.14 -14.80 -9.22
C SER A 527 7.87 -13.97 -9.15
N VAL A 528 7.53 -13.52 -7.96
CA VAL A 528 6.96 -12.18 -7.84
C VAL A 528 8.11 -11.36 -7.27
N MET A 529 8.99 -10.94 -8.19
CA MET A 529 9.69 -9.67 -8.00
C MET A 529 8.63 -8.75 -7.43
N ARG A 530 8.90 -8.22 -6.26
CA ARG A 530 8.24 -7.02 -5.80
C ARG A 530 8.27 -6.08 -7.01
N GLN A 531 7.13 -5.91 -7.69
CA GLN A 531 6.87 -4.65 -8.36
C GLN A 531 6.57 -3.62 -7.26
N THR A 532 7.40 -3.58 -6.21
CA THR A 532 7.93 -2.29 -5.83
C THR A 532 8.55 -1.74 -7.09
N THR A 533 7.76 -0.93 -7.77
CA THR A 533 8.23 0.40 -8.11
C THR A 533 8.73 1.08 -6.83
N TYR A 534 9.82 0.56 -6.23
CA TYR A 534 10.80 1.44 -5.69
C TYR A 534 11.32 2.16 -6.93
N PRO A 535 11.23 3.49 -6.96
CA PRO A 535 11.67 4.24 -8.10
C PRO A 535 13.13 3.91 -8.26
N SER A 536 13.42 3.11 -9.28
CA SER A 536 14.72 3.10 -9.90
C SER A 536 15.15 4.57 -10.00
N ARG A 537 16.44 4.84 -9.82
CA ARG A 537 17.08 6.17 -9.95
C ARG A 537 16.76 6.96 -11.23
N THR A 538 15.88 6.44 -12.09
CA THR A 538 15.15 7.15 -13.12
C THR A 538 14.11 8.08 -12.50
N GLY A 539 14.39 9.39 -12.51
CA GLY A 539 13.30 10.35 -12.64
C GLY A 539 12.40 9.96 -13.82
N LEU A 540 11.10 10.19 -13.70
CA LEU A 540 10.06 9.84 -14.67
C LEU A 540 10.45 10.14 -16.13
N VAL A 541 10.23 9.13 -16.98
CA VAL A 541 10.38 9.22 -18.43
C VAL A 541 9.14 8.62 -19.09
N ALA A 542 8.45 9.43 -19.88
CA ALA A 542 7.47 8.95 -20.84
C ALA A 542 8.07 8.99 -22.25
N ARG A 543 7.83 7.97 -23.06
CA ARG A 543 8.05 8.01 -24.51
C ARG A 543 6.70 7.81 -25.18
N LEU A 544 6.24 8.81 -25.93
CA LEU A 544 5.19 8.64 -26.93
C LEU A 544 5.89 8.40 -28.28
N GLU A 545 5.30 7.54 -29.10
CA GLU A 545 5.80 7.26 -30.45
C GLU A 545 6.07 8.58 -31.18
N ASP A 546 7.33 8.73 -31.62
CA ASP A 546 7.90 9.79 -32.47
C ASP A 546 8.32 11.16 -31.87
N GLY A 547 8.49 11.31 -30.55
CA GLY A 547 9.12 12.51 -29.97
C GLY A 547 10.07 12.23 -28.79
N LEU A 548 11.31 12.73 -28.83
CA LEU A 548 12.31 12.53 -27.78
C LEU A 548 12.99 13.87 -27.38
N LEU A 549 12.50 14.51 -26.31
CA LEU A 549 13.33 15.26 -25.35
C LEU A 549 12.52 15.62 -24.08
N LEU A 550 12.95 15.10 -22.92
CA LEU A 550 12.39 15.41 -21.59
C LEU A 550 13.37 16.32 -20.82
N CYS A 551 12.90 17.47 -20.36
CA CYS A 551 13.66 18.31 -19.42
C CYS A 551 13.13 18.09 -18.00
N ALA A 552 13.85 17.29 -17.21
CA ALA A 552 13.55 17.07 -15.79
C ALA A 552 14.34 18.04 -14.91
N THR A 553 13.66 18.79 -14.06
CA THR A 553 14.28 19.82 -13.22
C THR A 553 14.45 19.30 -11.80
N ALA A 554 15.65 18.85 -11.45
CA ALA A 554 16.04 18.59 -10.07
C ALA A 554 17.41 19.20 -9.79
N LYS A 555 17.41 20.42 -9.23
CA LYS A 555 18.49 20.95 -8.39
C LYS A 555 17.89 21.96 -7.41
N GLY A 556 17.82 21.56 -6.15
CA GLY A 556 17.66 22.42 -4.98
C GLY A 556 18.68 21.96 -3.97
N PHE A 557 19.37 22.91 -3.35
CA PHE A 557 20.54 22.73 -2.47
C PHE A 557 20.26 21.91 -1.21
#